data_AF-A0A9Q2KVZ9-F1
#
_entry.id   AF-A0A9Q2KVZ9-F1
#
_cell.length_a   1.000
_cell.length_b   1.000
_cell.length_c   1.000
_cell.angle_alpha   90.00
_cell.angle_beta   90.00
_cell.angle_gamma   90.00
#
_symmetry.space_group_name_H-M   'P 1'
#
loop_
_entity.id
_entity.type
_entity.pdbx_description
1 polymer ?
#
loop_
_entity_poly.entity_id
_entity_poly.type
_entity_poly.pdbx_seq_one_letter_code
_entity_poly.pdbx_strand_id
1 'polypeptide(L)'
;MSDLFEINPFYEKIISDYLSNGFCIIDSWLTNEETTQLRKELNHFYDADCFKKSAIGNRLNENLERSIRNDFIFWLDETKHASVFFKKINSFIEYLLDCILNVYRDTKMY
;
A
#
# COMPACT_ATOMS: atom_id res chain seq x y z
N MET A 1 -3.41 -26.28 20.70
CA MET A 1 -2.53 -26.48 19.53
C MET A 1 -2.23 -25.09 19.02
N SER A 2 -0.98 -24.65 19.15
CA SER A 2 -0.54 -23.34 18.68
C SER A 2 -0.67 -23.31 17.16
N ASP A 3 -1.64 -22.56 16.63
CA ASP A 3 -1.62 -22.17 15.22
C ASP A 3 -0.29 -21.45 15.00
N LEU A 4 0.62 -22.09 14.25
CA LEU A 4 1.92 -21.50 13.96
C LEU A 4 1.67 -20.25 13.13
N PHE A 5 1.97 -19.10 13.70
CA PHE A 5 1.99 -17.83 12.98
C PHE A 5 3.00 -17.93 11.83
N GLU A 6 2.53 -17.91 10.59
CA GLU A 6 3.41 -18.00 9.42
C GLU A 6 4.15 -16.67 9.24
N ILE A 7 5.44 -16.67 9.53
CA ILE A 7 6.26 -15.45 9.47
C ILE A 7 6.57 -15.13 8.00
N ASN A 8 6.22 -13.92 7.56
CA ASN A 8 6.59 -13.41 6.25
C ASN A 8 7.85 -12.52 6.37
N PRO A 9 9.01 -12.94 5.84
CA PRO A 9 10.26 -12.19 6.00
C PRO A 9 10.23 -10.78 5.41
N PHE A 10 9.46 -10.54 4.35
CA PHE A 10 9.32 -9.20 3.78
C PHE A 10 8.56 -8.28 4.74
N TYR A 11 7.48 -8.79 5.35
CA TYR A 11 6.68 -8.01 6.28
C TYR A 11 7.45 -7.69 7.57
N GLU A 12 8.17 -8.67 8.12
CA GLU A 12 9.05 -8.44 9.27
C GLU A 12 10.16 -7.43 8.97
N LYS A 13 10.75 -7.46 7.77
CA LYS A 13 11.71 -6.44 7.35
C LYS A 13 11.06 -5.04 7.31
N ILE A 14 9.87 -4.91 6.73
CA ILE A 14 9.14 -3.63 6.68
C ILE A 14 8.90 -3.10 8.09
N ILE A 15 8.41 -3.96 8.99
CA ILE A 15 8.11 -3.60 10.38
C ILE A 15 9.38 -3.14 11.11
N SER A 16 10.44 -3.96 11.05
CA SER A 16 11.70 -3.68 11.74
C SER A 16 12.38 -2.41 11.23
N ASP A 17 12.46 -2.23 9.91
CA ASP A 17 13.06 -1.04 9.29
C ASP A 17 12.26 0.22 9.63
N TYR A 18 10.92 0.14 9.59
CA TYR A 18 10.07 1.28 9.93
C TYR A 18 10.18 1.66 11.41
N LEU A 19 10.18 0.68 12.33
CA LEU A 19 10.37 0.94 13.76
C LEU A 19 11.75 1.56 14.07
N SER A 20 12.77 1.18 13.30
CA SER A 20 14.14 1.66 13.51
C SER A 20 14.41 3.02 12.86
N ASN A 21 13.85 3.28 11.67
CA ASN A 21 14.24 4.40 10.82
C ASN A 21 13.07 5.37 10.48
N GLY A 22 11.83 5.00 10.79
CA GLY A 22 10.63 5.74 10.40
C GLY A 22 10.22 5.54 8.92
N PHE A 23 10.96 4.72 8.16
CA PHE A 23 10.64 4.34 6.79
C PHE A 23 11.29 2.99 6.44
N CYS A 24 10.83 2.36 5.37
CA CYS A 24 11.44 1.16 4.81
C CYS A 24 11.49 1.26 3.28
N ILE A 25 12.54 0.71 2.68
CA ILE A 25 12.66 0.52 1.23
C ILE A 25 12.75 -0.99 0.99
N ILE A 26 11.88 -1.50 0.12
CA ILE A 26 11.85 -2.90 -0.30
C ILE A 26 11.93 -2.95 -1.82
N ASP A 27 13.00 -3.57 -2.31
CA ASP A 27 13.13 -3.89 -3.72
C ASP A 27 12.31 -5.13 -4.07
N SER A 28 11.78 -5.15 -5.30
CA SER A 28 11.09 -6.32 -5.88
C SER A 28 9.88 -6.84 -5.08
N TRP A 29 9.20 -5.99 -4.30
CA TRP A 29 7.97 -6.36 -3.60
C TRP A 29 6.85 -6.78 -4.56
N LEU A 30 6.74 -6.07 -5.69
CA LEU A 30 6.09 -6.59 -6.89
C LEU A 30 7.14 -7.31 -7.73
N THR A 31 6.79 -8.50 -8.22
CA THR A 31 7.61 -9.18 -9.23
C THR A 31 7.60 -8.37 -10.53
N ASN A 32 8.52 -8.68 -11.44
CA ASN A 32 8.58 -8.02 -12.75
C ASN A 32 7.28 -8.18 -13.54
N GLU A 33 6.63 -9.35 -13.44
CA GLU A 33 5.36 -9.62 -14.11
C GLU A 33 4.22 -8.78 -13.51
N GLU A 34 4.08 -8.78 -12.18
CA GLU A 34 3.06 -7.99 -11.47
C GLU A 34 3.24 -6.49 -11.72
N THR A 35 4.49 -6.03 -11.74
CA THR A 35 4.83 -4.63 -12.09
C THR A 35 4.45 -4.30 -13.53
N THR A 36 4.67 -5.23 -14.46
CA THR A 36 4.32 -5.04 -15.88
C THR A 36 2.81 -5.01 -16.07
N GLN A 37 2.07 -5.88 -15.38
CA GLN A 37 0.61 -5.90 -15.38
C GLN A 37 0.04 -4.57 -14.85
N LEU A 38 0.52 -4.10 -13.68
CA LEU A 38 0.09 -2.82 -13.12
C LEU A 38 0.38 -1.65 -14.07
N ARG A 39 1.59 -1.62 -14.65
CA ARG A 39 1.96 -0.57 -15.61
C ARG A 39 1.04 -0.56 -16.84
N LYS A 40 0.71 -1.75 -17.39
CA LYS A 40 -0.17 -1.86 -18.55
C LYS A 40 -1.57 -1.28 -18.26
N GLU A 41 -2.10 -1.56 -17.07
CA GLU A 41 -3.38 -1.03 -16.62
C GLU A 41 -3.34 0.50 -16.44
N LEU A 42 -2.30 1.02 -15.80
CA LEU A 42 -2.13 2.47 -15.64
C LEU A 42 -1.95 3.19 -16.98
N ASN A 43 -1.22 2.59 -17.92
CA ASN A 43 -1.07 3.13 -19.27
C ASN A 43 -2.41 3.18 -20.01
N HIS A 44 -3.28 2.18 -19.84
CA HIS A 44 -4.63 2.22 -20.42
C HIS A 44 -5.44 3.44 -19.94
N PHE A 45 -5.38 3.75 -18.64
CA PHE A 45 -6.05 4.94 -18.09
C PHE A 45 -5.40 6.25 -18.54
N TYR A 46 -4.08 6.25 -18.72
CA TYR A 46 -3.34 7.39 -19.24
C TYR A 46 -3.73 7.68 -20.69
N ASP A 47 -3.72 6.66 -21.55
CA ASP A 47 -4.08 6.75 -22.97
C ASP A 47 -5.57 7.12 -23.17
N ALA A 48 -6.42 6.85 -22.17
CA ALA A 48 -7.83 7.23 -22.14
C ALA A 48 -8.10 8.60 -21.47
N ASP A 49 -7.08 9.43 -21.25
CA ASP A 49 -7.17 10.76 -20.63
C ASP A 49 -7.89 10.77 -19.26
N CYS A 50 -7.82 9.66 -18.50
CA CYS A 50 -8.52 9.54 -17.21
C CYS A 50 -7.81 10.29 -16.06
N PHE A 51 -6.53 10.60 -16.22
CA PHE A 51 -5.72 11.27 -15.20
C PHE A 51 -6.09 12.76 -15.12
N LYS A 52 -6.37 13.23 -13.91
CA LYS A 52 -6.77 14.62 -13.64
C LYS A 52 -5.69 15.34 -12.85
N LYS A 53 -5.61 16.65 -13.02
CA LYS A 53 -4.67 17.48 -12.26
C LYS A 53 -4.95 17.30 -10.76
N SER A 54 -3.90 17.01 -9.99
CA SER A 54 -4.02 16.83 -8.56
C SER A 54 -4.28 18.17 -7.86
N ALA A 55 -5.12 18.14 -6.84
CA ALA A 55 -5.35 19.26 -5.94
C ALA A 55 -4.62 19.06 -4.61
N ILE A 56 -4.52 20.14 -3.86
CA ILE A 56 -4.02 20.17 -2.48
C ILE A 56 -5.13 20.66 -1.54
N GLY A 57 -5.06 20.23 -0.28
CA GLY A 57 -6.00 20.62 0.76
C GLY A 57 -6.97 19.50 1.16
N ASN A 58 -7.96 19.85 1.98
CA ASN A 58 -8.99 18.92 2.45
C ASN A 58 -10.34 19.22 1.76
N ARG A 59 -11.36 18.40 2.03
CA ARG A 59 -12.68 18.49 1.38
C ARG A 59 -13.33 19.88 1.39
N LEU A 60 -13.00 20.75 2.36
CA LEU A 60 -13.59 22.09 2.48
C LEU A 60 -12.73 23.18 1.83
N ASN A 61 -11.43 22.94 1.66
CA ASN A 61 -10.44 23.91 1.18
C ASN A 61 -9.55 23.24 0.13
N GLU A 62 -10.13 22.88 -1.01
CA GLU A 62 -9.39 22.31 -2.14
C GLU A 62 -8.86 23.43 -3.06
N ASN A 63 -7.57 23.41 -3.38
CA ASN A 63 -6.94 24.37 -4.30
C ASN A 63 -6.01 23.66 -5.29
N LEU A 64 -5.94 24.16 -6.52
CA LEU A 64 -5.12 23.65 -7.61
C LEU A 64 -3.82 24.46 -7.75
N GLU A 65 -2.97 24.49 -6.71
CA GLU A 65 -1.71 25.25 -6.72
C GLU A 65 -0.54 24.49 -7.36
N ARG A 66 -0.16 24.89 -8.58
CA ARG A 66 0.92 24.25 -9.36
C ARG A 66 2.30 24.38 -8.73
N SER A 67 2.53 25.41 -7.93
CA SER A 67 3.81 25.63 -7.22
C SER A 67 4.05 24.58 -6.14
N ILE A 68 3.00 23.94 -5.64
CA ILE A 68 3.06 22.94 -4.58
C ILE A 68 2.95 21.54 -5.16
N ARG A 69 2.00 21.33 -6.10
CA ARG A 69 1.75 20.02 -6.69
C ARG A 69 1.34 20.12 -8.17
N ASN A 70 2.06 19.43 -9.05
CA ASN A 70 1.92 19.57 -10.51
C ASN A 70 1.86 18.23 -11.26
N ASP A 71 1.57 17.13 -10.57
CA ASP A 71 1.29 15.83 -11.16
C ASP A 71 -0.18 15.70 -11.59
N PHE A 72 -0.45 14.70 -12.42
CA PHE A 72 -1.80 14.23 -12.70
C PHE A 72 -1.99 12.89 -12.00
N ILE A 73 -3.16 12.68 -11.42
CA ILE A 73 -3.50 11.46 -10.69
C ILE A 73 -4.82 10.87 -11.17
N PHE A 74 -4.95 9.57 -10.98
CA PHE A 74 -6.20 8.85 -11.09
C PHE A 74 -6.39 8.02 -9.82
N TRP A 75 -7.55 8.14 -9.19
CA TRP A 75 -7.88 7.36 -7.99
C TRP A 75 -8.32 5.95 -8.42
N LEU A 76 -7.53 4.95 -8.06
CA LEU A 76 -7.86 3.56 -8.31
C LEU A 76 -8.95 3.08 -7.35
N ASP A 77 -10.05 2.59 -7.90
CA ASP A 77 -11.03 1.78 -7.18
C ASP A 77 -10.52 0.34 -7.01
N GLU A 78 -10.26 -0.06 -5.76
CA GLU A 78 -9.76 -1.39 -5.38
C GLU A 78 -10.65 -2.55 -5.86
N THR A 79 -11.96 -2.33 -5.99
CA THR A 79 -12.89 -3.37 -6.45
C THR A 79 -12.80 -3.63 -7.96
N LYS A 80 -12.12 -2.76 -8.70
CA LYS A 80 -12.08 -2.77 -10.17
C LYS A 80 -10.67 -2.79 -10.75
N HIS A 81 -9.70 -2.24 -10.02
CA HIS A 81 -8.38 -1.93 -10.56
C HIS A 81 -7.26 -2.53 -9.73
N ALA A 82 -6.11 -2.77 -10.36
CA ALA A 82 -4.84 -3.09 -9.70
C ALA A 82 -4.96 -4.21 -8.65
N SER A 83 -5.77 -5.24 -8.93
CA SER A 83 -6.17 -6.26 -7.96
C SER A 83 -4.99 -6.96 -7.27
N VAL A 84 -3.92 -7.23 -8.01
CA VAL A 84 -2.69 -7.84 -7.48
C VAL A 84 -1.98 -6.91 -6.48
N PHE A 85 -1.91 -5.61 -6.78
CA PHE A 85 -1.30 -4.62 -5.90
C PHE A 85 -2.08 -4.50 -4.60
N PHE A 86 -3.40 -4.29 -4.68
CA PHE A 86 -4.25 -4.18 -3.49
C PHE A 86 -4.27 -5.46 -2.67
N LYS A 87 -4.29 -6.64 -3.31
CA LYS A 87 -4.20 -7.92 -2.60
C LYS A 87 -2.93 -8.02 -1.75
N LYS A 88 -1.79 -7.55 -2.25
CA LYS A 88 -0.54 -7.55 -1.47
C LYS A 88 -0.55 -6.51 -0.34
N ILE A 89 -1.09 -5.32 -0.57
CA ILE A 89 -1.28 -4.31 0.48
C ILE A 89 -2.16 -4.89 1.60
N ASN A 90 -3.30 -5.49 1.25
CA ASN A 90 -4.23 -6.05 2.23
C ASN A 90 -3.63 -7.23 2.99
N SER A 91 -2.89 -8.11 2.30
CA SER A 91 -2.16 -9.19 2.96
C SER A 91 -1.15 -8.66 3.99
N PHE A 92 -0.50 -7.52 3.72
CA PHE A 92 0.37 -6.87 4.71
C PHE A 92 -0.42 -6.25 5.88
N ILE A 93 -1.56 -5.61 5.60
CA ILE A 93 -2.44 -5.06 6.66
C ILE A 93 -2.96 -6.17 7.57
N GLU A 94 -3.44 -7.28 7.00
CA GLU A 94 -3.90 -8.46 7.73
C GLU A 94 -2.77 -9.02 8.62
N TYR A 95 -1.56 -9.12 8.08
CA TYR A 95 -0.40 -9.56 8.85
C TYR A 95 -0.12 -8.67 10.07
N LEU A 96 -0.17 -7.34 9.91
CA LEU A 96 0.00 -6.41 11.02
C LEU A 96 -1.10 -6.57 12.08
N LEU A 97 -2.35 -6.77 11.65
CA LEU A 97 -3.47 -7.01 12.57
C LEU A 97 -3.25 -8.29 13.38
N ASP A 98 -2.80 -9.37 12.76
CA ASP A 98 -2.49 -10.61 13.45
C ASP A 98 -1.32 -10.45 14.44
N CYS A 99 -0.25 -9.73 14.07
CA CYS A 99 0.84 -9.39 15.00
C CYS A 99 0.30 -8.68 16.25
N ILE A 100 -0.54 -7.66 16.08
CA ILE A 100 -1.11 -6.88 17.19
C ILE A 100 -2.02 -7.74 18.06
N LEU A 101 -2.90 -8.55 17.45
CA LEU A 101 -3.81 -9.43 18.18
C LEU A 101 -3.06 -10.48 18.99
N ASN A 102 -1.96 -11.03 18.46
CA ASN A 102 -1.12 -11.99 19.17
C ASN A 102 -0.44 -11.35 20.38
N VAL A 103 0.16 -10.16 20.23
CA VAL A 103 0.72 -9.40 21.37
C VAL A 103 -0.35 -9.09 22.42
N TYR A 104 -1.56 -8.72 22.01
CA TYR A 104 -2.66 -8.45 22.94
C TYR A 104 -3.11 -9.71 23.70
N ARG A 105 -3.14 -10.88 23.05
CA ARG A 105 -3.48 -12.16 23.70
C ARG A 105 -2.42 -12.56 24.73
N ASP A 106 -1.15 -12.42 24.39
CA ASP A 106 -0.03 -12.77 25.29
C ASP A 106 -0.01 -11.89 26.54
N THR A 107 -0.33 -10.60 26.40
CA THR A 107 -0.38 -9.65 27.54
C THR A 107 -1.60 -9.83 28.44
N LYS A 108 -2.68 -10.45 27.95
CA LYS A 108 -3.91 -10.76 28.71
C LYS A 108 -3.90 -12.12 29.40
N MET A 109 -2.88 -12.95 29.13
CA MET A 109 -2.65 -14.22 29.83
C MET A 109 -1.96 -14.08 31.20
N TYR A 110 -1.70 -12.85 31.64
CA TYR A 110 -1.20 -12.50 32.97
C TYR A 110 -2.18 -11.60 33.72
#